data_AF-A0A099ZKE8-F1
#
_entry.id   AF-A0A099ZKE8-F1
#
_cell.length_a   1.000
_cell.length_b   1.000
_cell.length_c   1.000
_cell.angle_alpha   90.00
_cell.angle_beta   90.00
_cell.angle_gamma   90.00
#
_symmetry.space_group_name_H-M   'P 1'
#
loop_
_entity.id
_entity.type
_entity.pdbx_description
1 polymer ?
#
loop_
_entity_poly.entity_id
_entity_poly.type
_entity_poly.pdbx_seq_one_letter_code
_entity_poly.pdbx_strand_id
1 'polypeptide(L)'
;MNLVAGCFYDGLLLYAMVLNETLREGGSKKNVTRIIQKMRDRKFQGVTGLVSMDSNNDRDMDFNLWAMGDPKSGQYEVGAHPIRWVKGAPPLDNPPCVFDVDD
;
A
#
# COMPACT_ATOMS: atom_id res chain seq x y z
N MET A 1 -10.02 -9.95 4.61
CA MET A 1 -9.20 -9.25 5.62
C MET A 1 -9.70 -7.83 5.76
N ASN A 2 -9.91 -7.33 6.97
CA ASN A 2 -10.19 -5.90 7.16
C ASN A 2 -8.83 -5.17 7.23
N LEU A 3 -8.52 -4.38 6.19
CA LEU A 3 -7.22 -3.71 6.05
C LEU A 3 -6.93 -2.79 7.24
N VAL A 4 -7.90 -1.97 7.65
CA VAL A 4 -7.73 -0.98 8.71
C VAL A 4 -7.38 -1.67 10.04
N ALA A 5 -8.14 -2.69 10.41
CA ALA A 5 -7.88 -3.46 11.64
C ALA A 5 -6.49 -4.13 11.62
N GLY A 6 -6.10 -4.69 10.46
CA GLY A 6 -4.77 -5.26 10.28
C GLY A 6 -3.65 -4.23 10.37
N CYS A 7 -3.84 -3.04 9.78
CA CYS A 7 -2.89 -1.94 9.87
C CYS A 7 -2.70 -1.43 11.31
N PHE A 8 -3.77 -1.37 12.11
CA PHE A 8 -3.67 -1.05 13.54
C PHE A 8 -2.85 -2.08 14.31
N TYR A 9 -3.08 -3.37 14.04
CA TYR A 9 -2.28 -4.45 14.63
C TYR A 9 -0.79 -4.30 14.26
N ASP A 10 -0.50 -4.11 12.98
CA ASP A 10 0.87 -3.99 12.49
C ASP A 10 1.57 -2.73 13.02
N GLY A 11 0.85 -1.62 13.16
CA GLY A 11 1.36 -0.40 13.78
C GLY A 11 1.72 -0.58 15.26
N LEU A 12 0.91 -1.32 16.02
CA LEU A 12 1.23 -1.64 17.41
C LEU A 12 2.43 -2.57 17.52
N LEU A 13 2.54 -3.54 16.60
CA LEU A 13 3.68 -4.45 16.52
C LEU A 13 4.98 -3.69 16.21
N LEU A 14 4.95 -2.77 15.24
CA LEU A 14 6.07 -1.87 14.92
C LEU A 14 6.51 -1.06 16.14
N TYR A 15 5.55 -0.44 16.84
CA TYR A 15 5.83 0.30 18.07
C TYR A 15 6.49 -0.59 19.14
N ALA A 16 5.96 -1.79 19.38
CA ALA A 16 6.52 -2.71 20.36
C ALA A 16 7.96 -3.12 20.02
N MET A 17 8.25 -3.40 18.74
CA MET A 17 9.60 -3.72 18.29
C MET A 17 10.59 -2.58 18.54
N VAL A 18 10.24 -1.37 18.10
CA VAL A 18 11.11 -0.19 18.24
C VAL A 18 11.26 0.25 19.70
N LEU A 19 10.20 0.14 20.49
CA LEU A 19 10.27 0.39 21.93
C LEU A 19 11.22 -0.60 22.61
N ASN A 20 11.13 -1.89 22.30
CA ASN A 20 12.02 -2.91 22.84
C ASN A 20 13.49 -2.62 22.53
N GLU A 21 13.81 -2.20 21.30
CA GLU A 21 15.15 -1.75 20.93
C GLU A 21 15.58 -0.51 21.72
N THR A 22 14.71 0.48 21.83
CA THR A 22 14.99 1.71 22.57
C THR A 22 15.28 1.43 24.05
N LEU A 23 14.56 0.48 24.66
CA LEU A 23 14.79 0.05 26.04
C LEU A 23 16.13 -0.69 26.20
N ARG A 24 16.49 -1.57 25.25
CA ARG A 24 17.80 -2.27 25.25
C ARG A 24 18.98 -1.30 25.14
N GLU A 25 18.76 -0.17 24.50
CA GLU A 25 19.76 0.91 24.37
C GLU A 25 19.78 1.88 25.57
N GLY A 26 19.11 1.54 26.68
CA GLY A 26 19.06 2.37 27.90
C GLY A 26 18.08 3.54 27.83
N GLY A 27 17.25 3.61 26.79
CA GLY A 27 16.18 4.59 26.66
C GLY A 27 14.92 4.20 27.44
N SER A 28 13.85 4.93 27.20
CA SER A 28 12.53 4.72 27.80
C SER A 28 11.42 5.00 26.80
N LYS A 29 10.19 4.63 27.14
CA LYS A 29 8.99 5.01 26.38
C LYS A 29 8.79 6.53 26.20
N LYS A 30 9.48 7.36 27.01
CA LYS A 30 9.44 8.82 26.90
C LYS A 30 10.37 9.36 25.81
N ASN A 31 11.27 8.56 25.24
CA ASN A 31 12.17 8.96 24.17
C ASN A 31 11.46 8.94 22.80
N VAL A 32 10.35 9.67 22.69
CA VAL A 32 9.43 9.61 21.55
C VAL A 32 10.13 9.93 20.22
N THR A 33 10.97 10.95 20.17
CA THR A 33 11.73 11.31 18.96
C THR A 33 12.60 10.16 18.46
N ARG A 34 13.29 9.47 19.37
CA ARG A 34 14.14 8.31 19.03
C ARG A 34 13.30 7.14 18.53
N ILE A 35 12.14 6.90 19.15
CA ILE A 35 11.20 5.86 18.73
C ILE A 35 10.68 6.15 17.31
N ILE A 36 10.18 7.36 17.06
CA ILE A 36 9.65 7.75 15.74
C ILE A 36 10.75 7.72 14.66
N GLN A 37 11.98 8.08 14.99
CA GLN A 37 13.11 8.00 14.05
C GLN A 37 13.46 6.56 13.69
N LYS A 38 13.42 5.63 14.65
CA LYS A 38 13.70 4.20 14.43
C LYS A 38 12.58 3.46 13.67
N MET A 39 11.41 4.07 13.51
CA MET A 39 10.32 3.51 12.72
C MET A 39 10.51 3.73 11.20
N ARG A 40 11.32 4.71 10.81
CA ARG A 40 11.55 5.09 9.41
C ARG A 40 12.29 4.00 8.66
N ASP A 41 12.05 3.92 7.36
CA ASP A 41 12.77 3.05 6.42
C ASP A 41 12.80 1.57 6.86
N ARG A 42 11.78 1.15 7.61
CA ARG A 42 11.75 -0.14 8.30
C ARG A 42 10.83 -1.11 7.56
N LYS A 43 11.28 -2.35 7.43
CA LYS A 43 10.51 -3.44 6.83
C LYS A 43 10.33 -4.59 7.81
N PHE A 44 9.11 -5.10 7.94
CA PHE A 44 8.80 -6.26 8.77
C PHE A 44 7.57 -7.01 8.28
N GLN A 45 7.46 -8.28 8.65
CA GLN A 45 6.29 -9.08 8.32
C GLN A 45 5.18 -8.85 9.36
N GLY A 46 4.05 -8.31 8.90
CA GLY A 46 2.83 -8.10 9.68
C GLY A 46 1.72 -9.07 9.28
N VAL A 47 0.54 -8.91 9.90
CA VAL A 47 -0.68 -9.67 9.54
C VAL A 47 -1.24 -9.24 8.19
N THR A 48 -0.94 -8.02 7.76
CA THR A 48 -1.34 -7.50 6.43
C THR A 48 -0.31 -7.78 5.33
N GLY A 49 0.71 -8.59 5.60
CA GLY A 49 1.79 -8.87 4.66
C GLY A 49 3.08 -8.13 5.02
N LEU A 50 3.90 -7.85 4.00
CA LEU A 50 5.10 -7.05 4.20
C LEU A 50 4.69 -5.60 4.52
N VAL A 51 5.12 -5.10 5.67
CA VAL A 51 4.96 -3.70 6.04
C VAL A 51 6.27 -3.00 5.69
N SER A 52 6.20 -1.98 4.85
CA SER A 52 7.32 -1.12 4.47
C SER A 52 6.99 0.31 4.88
N MET A 53 7.78 0.85 5.79
CA MET A 53 7.71 2.26 6.20
C MET A 53 8.73 3.04 5.38
N ASP A 54 8.32 4.19 4.85
CA ASP A 54 9.20 5.10 4.15
C ASP A 54 9.99 6.00 5.11
N SER A 55 10.77 6.91 4.53
CA SER A 55 11.57 7.89 5.28
C SER A 55 10.75 8.92 6.06
N ASN A 56 9.46 9.07 5.72
CA ASN A 56 8.51 9.98 6.36
C ASN A 56 7.65 9.29 7.44
N ASN A 57 7.84 7.98 7.66
CA ASN A 57 6.99 7.11 8.48
C ASN A 57 5.58 6.90 7.90
N ASP A 58 5.42 7.05 6.60
CA ASP A 58 4.23 6.60 5.89
C ASP A 58 4.43 5.16 5.45
N ARG A 59 3.35 4.37 5.48
CA ARG A 59 3.40 2.99 5.03
C ARG A 59 3.21 2.94 3.52
N ASP A 60 4.12 2.27 2.81
CA ASP A 60 3.94 1.93 1.39
C ASP A 60 2.71 1.01 1.25
N MET A 61 1.80 1.38 0.34
CA MET A 61 0.54 0.66 0.15
C MET A 61 0.58 -0.18 -1.12
N ASP A 62 0.26 -1.47 -0.96
CA ASP A 62 0.10 -2.40 -2.07
C ASP A 62 -1.33 -2.36 -2.62
N PHE A 63 -1.47 -2.35 -3.94
CA PHE A 63 -2.75 -2.32 -4.63
C PHE A 63 -2.91 -3.52 -5.57
N ASN A 64 -4.16 -3.99 -5.70
CA ASN A 64 -4.53 -5.02 -6.67
C ASN A 64 -5.32 -4.39 -7.80
N LEU A 65 -4.87 -4.59 -9.04
CA LEU A 65 -5.63 -4.25 -10.24
C LEU A 65 -6.50 -5.44 -10.65
N TRP A 66 -7.82 -5.25 -10.64
CA TRP A 66 -8.77 -6.24 -11.13
C TRP A 66 -9.15 -5.92 -12.56
N ALA A 67 -9.16 -6.94 -13.42
CA ALA A 67 -9.63 -6.82 -14.79
C ALA A 67 -10.43 -8.07 -15.19
N MET A 68 -11.26 -7.93 -16.22
CA MET A 68 -12.08 -9.03 -16.71
C MET A 68 -11.20 -10.08 -17.41
N GLY A 69 -11.09 -11.26 -16.79
CA GLY A 69 -10.32 -12.39 -17.34
C GLY A 69 -11.09 -13.16 -18.40
N ASP A 70 -12.40 -13.31 -18.22
CA ASP A 70 -13.28 -13.97 -19.19
C ASP A 70 -14.48 -13.09 -19.61
N PRO A 71 -14.49 -12.57 -20.84
CA PRO A 71 -15.60 -11.78 -21.37
C PRO A 71 -16.93 -12.52 -21.51
N LYS A 72 -16.91 -13.86 -21.61
CA LYS A 72 -18.15 -14.64 -21.78
C LYS A 72 -18.90 -14.78 -20.47
N SER A 73 -18.18 -15.06 -19.39
CA SER A 73 -18.78 -15.16 -18.05
C SER A 73 -18.82 -13.84 -17.29
N GLY A 74 -18.05 -12.84 -17.72
CA GLY A 74 -17.90 -11.56 -17.02
C GLY A 74 -17.06 -11.67 -15.75
N GLN A 75 -16.29 -12.75 -15.58
CA GLN A 75 -15.45 -12.97 -14.40
C GLN A 75 -14.25 -12.02 -14.38
N TYR A 76 -13.98 -11.46 -13.21
CA TYR A 76 -12.84 -10.59 -12.93
C TYR A 76 -11.79 -11.33 -12.12
N GLU A 77 -10.53 -11.02 -12.39
CA GLU A 77 -9.38 -11.57 -11.68
C GLU A 77 -8.35 -10.47 -11.39
N VAL A 78 -7.58 -10.67 -10.32
CA VAL A 78 -6.44 -9.81 -10.00
C VAL A 78 -5.33 -10.08 -10.99
N GLY A 79 -4.82 -9.05 -11.65
CA GLY A 79 -3.70 -9.17 -12.55
C GLY A 79 -4.03 -10.04 -13.77
N ALA A 80 -5.13 -9.77 -14.48
CA ALA A 80 -5.33 -10.35 -15.80
C ALA A 80 -4.16 -9.92 -16.71
N HIS A 81 -3.32 -10.88 -17.13
CA HIS A 81 -2.14 -10.63 -17.96
C HIS A 81 -2.21 -11.43 -19.27
N PRO A 82 -2.21 -10.77 -20.44
CA PRO A 82 -2.31 -9.31 -20.63
C PRO A 82 -3.72 -8.78 -20.31
N ILE A 83 -3.82 -7.51 -19.90
CA ILE A 83 -5.10 -6.82 -19.74
C ILE A 83 -5.84 -6.83 -21.08
N ARG A 84 -7.03 -7.43 -21.12
CA ARG A 84 -7.87 -7.47 -22.32
C ARG A 84 -8.67 -6.19 -22.46
N TRP A 85 -8.43 -5.49 -23.54
CA TRP A 85 -9.26 -4.37 -23.99
C TRP A 85 -10.27 -4.84 -25.03
N VAL A 86 -11.52 -4.38 -24.94
CA VAL A 86 -12.62 -4.81 -25.83
C VAL A 86 -12.27 -4.61 -27.31
N LYS A 87 -11.54 -3.54 -27.64
CA LYS A 87 -11.09 -3.22 -29.01
C LYS A 87 -9.58 -3.46 -29.23
N GLY A 88 -8.97 -4.30 -28.40
CA GLY A 88 -7.57 -4.72 -28.53
C GLY A 88 -6.53 -3.79 -27.91
N ALA A 89 -6.85 -2.52 -27.63
CA ALA A 89 -5.93 -1.56 -27.01
C ALA A 89 -6.62 -0.67 -25.96
N PRO A 90 -5.87 -0.07 -25.00
CA PRO A 90 -6.39 0.98 -24.14
C PRO A 90 -6.99 2.12 -24.97
N PRO A 91 -8.12 2.70 -24.55
CA PRO A 91 -8.65 3.89 -25.19
C PRO A 91 -7.69 5.08 -25.02
N LEU A 92 -7.84 6.11 -25.85
CA LEU A 92 -7.14 7.37 -25.64
C LEU A 92 -7.65 8.04 -24.35
N ASP A 93 -6.73 8.57 -23.56
CA ASP A 93 -7.08 9.36 -22.36
C ASP A 93 -7.87 10.62 -22.75
N ASN A 94 -7.55 11.24 -23.89
CA ASN A 94 -8.27 12.38 -24.46
C ASN A 94 -9.02 11.99 -25.75
N PRO A 95 -10.28 12.42 -25.93
CA PRO A 95 -11.03 12.17 -27.14
C PRO A 95 -10.46 12.98 -28.31
N PRO A 96 -10.58 12.49 -29.56
CA PRO A 96 -10.11 13.23 -30.74
C PRO A 96 -10.76 14.61 -30.94
N CYS A 97 -11.97 14.81 -30.41
CA CYS A 97 -12.75 16.04 -30.56
C CYS A 97 -12.74 16.95 -29.32
N VAL A 98 -11.72 16.80 -28.46
CA VAL A 98 -11.48 17.59 -27.22
C VAL A 98 -12.56 17.35 -26.16
N PHE A 99 -12.17 17.38 -24.88
CA PHE A 99 -13.11 17.23 -23.76
C PHE A 99 -13.97 18.47 -23.58
N ASP A 100 -13.29 19.62 -23.54
CA ASP A 100 -13.90 20.94 -23.49
C ASP A 100 -13.29 21.79 -24.60
N VAL A 101 -14.15 22.50 -25.32
CA VAL A 101 -13.75 23.60 -26.19
C VAL A 101 -13.86 24.85 -25.32
N ASP A 102 -12.84 25.17 -24.54
CA ASP A 102 -12.76 26.48 -23.86
C ASP A 102 -12.28 27.52 -24.91
N ASP A 103 -12.88 28.69 -25.14
CA ASP A 103 -13.86 29.52 -24.40
C ASP A 103 -15.12 29.88 -25.22
#